data_AF-A0A0W8E9B4-F1
#
_entry.id   AF-A0A0W8E9B4-F1
#
_cell.length_a   1.000
_cell.length_b   1.000
_cell.length_c   1.000
_cell.angle_alpha   90.00
_cell.angle_beta   90.00
_cell.angle_gamma   90.00
#
_symmetry.space_group_name_H-M   'P 1'
#
loop_
_entity.id
_entity.type
_entity.pdbx_description
1 polymer ?
#
loop_
_entity_poly.entity_id
_entity_poly.type
_entity_poly.pdbx_seq_one_letter_code
_entity_poly.pdbx_strand_id
1 'polypeptide(L)'
;MRKIHTQTGAAMSVELLIVMAIICFLIFGGQDYWLAQIKIQQTEHIKNYYLDRMRLEGCLTEDDAQNMVDALNNNKLVLTKLEAPLENSFSVSEVDMSGCLVGRVVRNANIPEIEDIAQSEVYLRMEVETEGYGFPFIALIGYDNSEKLTIQSSGRALSEKV
;
A
#
# COMPACT_ATOMS: atom_id res chain seq x y z
N MET A 1 -40.49 -44.39 33.07
CA MET A 1 -40.35 -43.78 31.72
C MET A 1 -39.09 -42.93 31.69
N ARG A 2 -37.99 -43.45 31.14
CA ARG A 2 -36.67 -42.80 31.15
C ARG A 2 -36.47 -42.10 29.79
N LYS A 3 -36.48 -40.77 29.77
CA LYS A 3 -36.15 -39.95 28.60
C LYS A 3 -34.62 -39.91 28.46
N ILE A 4 -34.05 -40.76 27.61
CA ILE A 4 -32.64 -40.67 27.23
C ILE A 4 -32.53 -41.05 25.75
N HIS A 5 -32.88 -40.14 24.84
CA HIS A 5 -32.57 -40.32 23.42
C HIS A 5 -32.28 -39.02 22.66
N THR A 6 -32.36 -37.86 23.33
CA THR A 6 -32.19 -36.54 22.72
C THR A 6 -30.81 -35.89 22.94
N GLN A 7 -29.92 -36.48 23.76
CA GLN A 7 -28.62 -35.87 24.07
C GLN A 7 -27.55 -36.08 22.99
N THR A 8 -27.56 -37.21 22.28
CA THR A 8 -26.56 -37.53 21.25
C THR A 8 -26.69 -36.66 20.00
N GLY A 9 -27.92 -36.30 19.60
CA GLY A 9 -28.17 -35.40 18.47
C GLY A 9 -27.82 -33.94 18.79
N ALA A 10 -28.05 -33.50 20.03
CA ALA A 10 -27.70 -32.15 20.47
C ALA A 10 -26.17 -31.95 20.58
N ALA A 11 -25.44 -32.94 21.12
CA ALA A 11 -23.98 -32.89 21.20
C ALA A 11 -23.32 -32.80 19.82
N MET A 12 -23.75 -33.65 18.87
CA MET A 12 -23.28 -33.61 17.47
C MET A 12 -23.56 -32.28 16.78
N SER A 13 -24.72 -31.67 17.05
CA SER A 13 -25.08 -30.38 16.47
C SER A 13 -24.20 -29.24 17.00
N VAL A 14 -23.84 -29.28 18.29
CA VAL A 14 -22.94 -28.28 18.90
C VAL A 14 -21.52 -28.43 18.36
N GLU A 15 -20.99 -29.65 18.26
CA GLU A 15 -19.67 -29.89 17.67
C GLU A 15 -19.60 -29.41 16.21
N LEU A 16 -20.64 -29.68 15.41
CA LEU A 16 -20.73 -29.18 14.04
C LEU A 16 -20.72 -27.64 13.97
N LEU A 17 -21.43 -26.98 14.88
CA LEU A 17 -21.50 -25.52 14.92
C LEU A 17 -20.14 -24.91 15.27
N ILE A 18 -19.41 -25.50 16.22
CA ILE A 18 -18.05 -25.07 16.58
C ILE A 18 -17.11 -25.23 15.38
N VAL A 19 -17.13 -26.38 14.71
CA VAL A 19 -16.27 -26.62 13.53
C VAL A 19 -16.62 -25.66 12.40
N MET A 20 -17.92 -25.44 12.13
CA MET A 20 -18.37 -24.48 11.12
C MET A 20 -17.90 -23.06 11.46
N ALA A 21 -17.99 -22.62 12.72
CA ALA A 21 -17.54 -21.31 13.14
C ALA A 21 -16.04 -21.11 12.90
N ILE A 22 -15.21 -22.13 13.19
CA ILE A 22 -13.77 -22.12 12.93
C ILE A 22 -13.49 -22.03 11.43
N ILE A 23 -14.20 -22.82 10.60
CA ILE A 23 -14.03 -22.79 9.14
C ILE A 23 -14.42 -21.42 8.58
N CYS A 24 -15.53 -20.84 9.02
CA CYS A 24 -15.92 -19.49 8.62
C CYS A 24 -14.84 -18.46 9.00
N PHE A 25 -14.33 -18.52 10.22
CA PHE A 25 -13.24 -17.63 10.67
C PHE A 25 -12.00 -17.74 9.76
N LEU A 26 -11.58 -18.96 9.42
CA LEU A 26 -10.43 -19.19 8.55
C LEU A 26 -10.66 -18.69 7.12
N ILE A 27 -11.85 -18.88 6.56
CA ILE A 27 -12.18 -18.42 5.21
C ILE A 27 -12.18 -16.89 5.16
N PHE A 28 -12.91 -16.24 6.06
CA PHE A 28 -12.99 -14.78 6.07
C PHE A 28 -11.65 -14.13 6.42
N GLY A 29 -10.93 -14.65 7.43
CA GLY A 29 -9.59 -14.15 7.76
C GLY A 29 -8.57 -14.37 6.63
N GLY A 30 -8.66 -15.49 5.90
CA GLY A 30 -7.83 -15.75 4.73
C GLY A 30 -8.12 -14.81 3.56
N GLN A 31 -9.39 -14.51 3.30
CA GLN A 31 -9.81 -13.55 2.27
C GLN A 31 -9.31 -12.13 2.60
N ASP A 32 -9.45 -11.72 3.86
CA ASP A 32 -8.95 -10.43 4.35
C ASP A 32 -7.44 -10.31 4.16
N TYR A 33 -6.68 -11.32 4.59
CA TYR A 33 -5.23 -11.34 4.41
C TYR A 33 -4.83 -11.26 2.94
N TRP A 34 -5.51 -12.01 2.06
CA TRP A 34 -5.24 -12.00 0.63
C TRP A 34 -5.54 -10.64 -0.01
N LEU A 35 -6.65 -10.00 0.36
CA LEU A 35 -7.01 -8.65 -0.10
C LEU A 35 -5.96 -7.61 0.32
N ALA A 36 -5.48 -7.65 1.58
CA ALA A 36 -4.41 -6.76 2.03
C ALA A 36 -3.13 -6.96 1.21
N GLN A 37 -2.73 -8.21 0.98
CA GLN A 37 -1.54 -8.54 0.20
C GLN A 37 -1.62 -8.00 -1.23
N ILE A 38 -2.78 -8.11 -1.89
CA ILE A 38 -2.95 -7.55 -3.25
C ILE A 38 -2.80 -6.04 -3.25
N LYS A 39 -3.43 -5.33 -2.30
CA LYS A 39 -3.34 -3.87 -2.22
C LYS A 39 -1.90 -3.41 -2.00
N ILE A 40 -1.14 -4.13 -1.17
CA ILE A 40 0.30 -3.88 -0.95
C ILE A 40 1.08 -4.10 -2.25
N GLN A 41 0.86 -5.22 -2.94
CA GLN A 41 1.56 -5.52 -4.20
C GLN A 41 1.26 -4.51 -5.30
N GLN A 42 0.02 -4.05 -5.43
CA GLN A 42 -0.36 -3.00 -6.39
C GLN A 42 0.34 -1.68 -6.07
N THR A 43 0.36 -1.30 -4.79
CA THR A 43 1.05 -0.11 -4.30
C THR A 43 2.55 -0.17 -4.61
N GLU A 44 3.19 -1.31 -4.34
CA GLU A 44 4.61 -1.51 -4.66
C GLU A 44 4.90 -1.54 -6.15
N HIS A 45 4.03 -2.14 -6.96
CA HIS A 45 4.18 -2.18 -8.41
C HIS A 45 4.13 -0.78 -9.03
N ILE A 46 3.14 0.04 -8.63
CA ILE A 46 3.01 1.42 -9.08
C ILE A 46 4.24 2.22 -8.63
N LYS A 47 4.65 2.11 -7.37
CA LYS A 47 5.87 2.75 -6.86
C LYS A 47 7.09 2.39 -7.69
N ASN A 48 7.31 1.11 -7.92
CA ASN A 48 8.52 0.63 -8.61
C ASN A 48 8.55 1.10 -10.07
N TYR A 49 7.39 1.18 -10.73
CA TYR A 49 7.29 1.73 -12.08
C TYR A 49 7.74 3.19 -12.14
N TYR A 50 7.21 4.04 -11.25
CA TYR A 50 7.59 5.46 -11.21
C TYR A 50 9.00 5.69 -10.67
N LEU A 51 9.48 4.83 -9.77
CA LEU A 51 10.85 4.87 -9.27
C LEU A 51 11.86 4.54 -10.37
N ASP A 52 11.59 3.56 -11.23
CA ASP A 52 12.45 3.25 -12.38
C ASP A 52 12.43 4.39 -13.41
N ARG A 53 11.27 5.03 -13.60
CA ARG A 53 11.19 6.21 -14.47
C ARG A 53 12.00 7.39 -13.92
N MET A 54 11.87 7.69 -12.63
CA MET A 54 12.67 8.74 -12.00
C MET A 54 14.16 8.39 -11.93
N ARG A 55 14.52 7.09 -11.90
CA ARG A 55 15.91 6.65 -12.02
C ARG A 55 16.52 7.08 -13.36
N LEU A 56 15.76 7.01 -14.45
CA LEU A 56 16.17 7.42 -15.80
C LEU A 56 16.14 8.95 -15.97
N GLU A 57 15.11 9.61 -15.43
CA GLU A 57 14.86 11.03 -15.68
C GLU A 57 15.53 11.97 -14.64
N GLY A 58 15.85 11.45 -13.46
CA GLY A 58 16.47 12.16 -12.33
C GLY A 58 15.49 13.00 -11.49
N CYS A 59 14.21 13.05 -11.85
CA CYS A 59 13.17 13.82 -11.17
C CYS A 59 11.78 13.27 -11.49
N LEU A 60 10.80 13.58 -10.65
CA LEU A 60 9.38 13.38 -10.92
C LEU A 60 8.80 14.60 -11.65
N THR A 61 8.18 14.36 -12.81
CA THR A 61 7.47 15.39 -13.57
C THR A 61 6.05 15.57 -13.06
N GLU A 62 5.41 16.71 -13.36
CA GLU A 62 4.02 16.97 -12.96
C GLU A 62 3.05 15.97 -13.61
N ASP A 63 3.22 15.70 -14.90
CA ASP A 63 2.41 14.72 -15.63
C ASP A 63 2.53 13.32 -15.01
N ASP A 64 3.74 12.91 -14.60
CA ASP A 64 3.94 11.60 -14.00
C ASP A 64 3.35 11.48 -12.59
N ALA A 65 3.37 12.57 -11.82
CA ALA A 65 2.71 12.60 -10.52
C ALA A 65 1.19 12.53 -10.65
N GLN A 66 0.59 13.22 -11.64
CA GLN A 66 -0.84 13.12 -11.92
C GLN A 66 -1.19 11.70 -12.40
N ASN A 67 -0.43 11.14 -13.34
CA ASN A 67 -0.62 9.76 -13.81
C ASN A 67 -0.46 8.73 -12.68
N MET A 68 0.43 8.97 -11.71
CA MET A 68 0.61 8.12 -10.54
C MET A 68 -0.60 8.20 -9.61
N VAL A 69 -1.11 9.40 -9.36
CA VAL A 69 -2.31 9.62 -8.54
C VAL A 69 -3.54 9.00 -9.20
N ASP A 70 -3.70 9.15 -10.51
CA ASP A 70 -4.78 8.51 -11.27
C ASP A 70 -4.66 6.98 -11.25
N ALA A 71 -3.44 6.43 -11.37
CA ALA A 71 -3.21 5.00 -11.25
C ALA A 71 -3.54 4.47 -9.85
N LEU A 72 -3.26 5.23 -8.79
CA LEU A 72 -3.62 4.88 -7.42
C LEU A 72 -5.14 4.98 -7.21
N ASN A 73 -5.77 6.08 -7.63
CA ASN A 73 -7.22 6.27 -7.54
C ASN A 73 -8.00 5.17 -8.28
N ASN A 74 -7.55 4.76 -9.46
CA ASN A 74 -8.13 3.63 -10.20
C ASN A 74 -8.10 2.30 -9.42
N ASN A 75 -7.16 2.14 -8.51
CA ASN A 75 -7.05 0.98 -7.61
C ASN A 75 -7.70 1.19 -6.24
N LYS A 76 -8.50 2.27 -6.06
CA LYS A 76 -9.12 2.65 -4.77
C LYS A 76 -8.10 2.90 -3.67
N LEU A 77 -6.97 3.47 -4.07
CA LEU A 77 -5.84 3.83 -3.24
C LEU A 77 -5.68 5.35 -3.32
N VAL A 78 -5.88 6.05 -2.20
CA VAL A 78 -5.76 7.49 -2.09
C VAL A 78 -4.36 7.82 -1.59
N LEU A 79 -3.59 8.55 -2.39
CA LEU A 79 -2.27 9.03 -1.98
C LEU A 79 -2.43 10.14 -0.93
N THR A 80 -1.83 10.01 0.25
CA THR A 80 -1.90 11.02 1.31
C THR A 80 -0.62 11.79 1.47
N LYS A 81 0.52 11.13 1.29
CA LYS A 81 1.84 11.76 1.39
C LYS A 81 2.75 11.31 0.27
N LEU A 82 3.49 12.26 -0.31
CA LEU A 82 4.48 12.02 -1.35
C LEU A 82 5.76 12.77 -1.03
N GLU A 83 6.89 12.07 -1.05
CA GLU A 83 8.23 12.66 -0.96
C GLU A 83 9.08 12.14 -2.12
N ALA A 84 9.43 13.04 -3.04
CA ALA A 84 10.27 12.75 -4.20
C ALA A 84 11.02 14.02 -4.66
N PRO A 85 12.14 13.87 -5.41
CA PRO A 85 12.75 15.00 -6.11
C PRO A 85 11.87 15.43 -7.29
N LEU A 86 11.42 16.69 -7.30
CA LEU A 86 10.51 17.24 -8.32
C LEU A 86 11.29 18.04 -9.38
N GLU A 87 10.81 18.01 -10.62
CA GLU A 87 11.35 18.87 -11.69
C GLU A 87 11.04 20.35 -11.43
N ASN A 88 9.79 20.66 -11.11
CA ASN A 88 9.31 21.98 -10.76
C ASN A 88 8.53 21.92 -9.44
N SER A 89 8.40 23.03 -8.74
CA SER A 89 7.50 23.13 -7.58
C SER A 89 6.05 23.05 -8.04
N PHE A 90 5.48 21.85 -8.10
CA PHE A 90 4.05 21.64 -8.30
C PHE A 90 3.43 20.98 -7.06
N SER A 91 2.11 21.10 -6.94
CA SER A 91 1.33 20.48 -5.86
C SER A 91 0.18 19.71 -6.47
N VAL A 92 0.01 18.44 -6.10
CA VAL A 92 -1.21 17.68 -6.40
C VAL A 92 -2.21 17.92 -5.27
N SER A 93 -3.48 18.15 -5.65
CA SER A 93 -4.58 18.34 -4.70
C SER A 93 -4.68 17.17 -3.72
N GLU A 94 -4.88 17.48 -2.44
CA GLU A 94 -5.11 16.52 -1.34
C GLU A 94 -3.91 15.62 -0.95
N VAL A 95 -2.70 15.90 -1.45
CA VAL A 95 -1.47 15.17 -1.09
C VAL A 95 -0.49 16.08 -0.34
N ASP A 96 0.03 15.62 0.80
CA ASP A 96 1.12 16.30 1.51
C ASP A 96 2.46 16.07 0.76
N MET A 97 3.00 17.15 0.19
CA MET A 97 4.29 17.19 -0.53
C MET A 97 5.38 17.98 0.21
N SER A 98 5.20 18.22 1.51
CA SER A 98 6.13 19.03 2.31
C SER A 98 7.57 18.48 2.38
N GLY A 99 7.76 17.18 2.09
CA GLY A 99 9.09 16.53 2.01
C GLY A 99 9.72 16.45 0.61
N CYS A 100 9.10 17.04 -0.41
CA CYS A 100 9.62 17.04 -1.77
C CYS A 100 10.74 18.09 -1.95
N LEU A 101 11.86 17.67 -2.55
CA LEU A 101 12.97 18.57 -2.89
C LEU A 101 12.85 18.98 -4.36
N VAL A 102 12.90 20.27 -4.66
CA VAL A 102 12.90 20.77 -6.05
C VAL A 102 14.31 20.73 -6.59
N GLY A 103 14.52 19.97 -7.66
CA GLY A 103 15.83 19.81 -8.28
C GLY A 103 16.03 18.42 -8.87
N ARG A 104 16.52 18.38 -10.10
CA ARG A 104 16.88 17.13 -10.77
C ARG A 104 18.14 16.53 -10.13
N VAL A 105 18.04 15.27 -9.71
CA VAL A 105 19.15 14.48 -9.19
C VAL A 105 19.93 13.88 -10.36
N VAL A 106 21.16 14.35 -10.56
CA VAL A 106 22.08 13.87 -11.58
C VAL A 106 23.10 12.95 -10.93
N ARG A 107 23.47 11.87 -11.61
CA ARG A 107 24.54 10.97 -11.21
C ARG A 107 25.86 11.70 -11.29
N ASN A 108 26.51 11.88 -10.14
CA ASN A 108 27.89 12.34 -10.15
C ASN A 108 28.79 11.21 -10.69
N ALA A 109 29.39 11.41 -11.87
CA ALA A 109 30.30 10.43 -12.48
C ALA A 109 31.72 10.46 -11.87
N ASN A 110 32.05 11.51 -11.13
CA ASN A 110 33.34 11.71 -10.46
C ASN A 110 33.11 11.75 -8.95
N ILE A 111 33.01 10.57 -8.32
CA ILE A 111 32.78 10.45 -6.88
C ILE A 111 34.13 10.16 -6.20
N PRO A 112 34.75 11.13 -5.50
CA PRO A 112 35.95 10.89 -4.70
C PRO A 112 35.66 10.28 -3.31
N GLU A 113 34.44 10.48 -2.76
CA GLU A 113 34.06 10.05 -1.40
C GLU A 113 32.66 9.42 -1.34
N ILE A 114 32.43 8.47 -0.42
CA ILE A 114 31.20 7.67 -0.29
C ILE A 114 29.97 8.54 0.08
N GLU A 115 30.18 9.70 0.71
CA GLU A 115 29.09 10.61 1.13
C GLU A 115 28.40 11.32 -0.05
N ASP A 116 29.08 11.47 -1.20
CA ASP A 116 28.52 12.06 -2.43
C ASP A 116 27.60 11.10 -3.20
N ILE A 117 27.60 9.81 -2.85
CA ILE A 117 26.70 8.81 -3.45
C ILE A 117 25.24 9.15 -3.10
N ALA A 118 25.00 9.64 -1.87
CA ALA A 118 23.66 10.02 -1.42
C ALA A 118 23.07 11.20 -2.22
N GLN A 119 23.92 12.03 -2.85
CA GLN A 119 23.48 13.11 -3.73
C GLN A 119 23.10 12.62 -5.13
N SER A 120 23.42 11.37 -5.48
CA SER A 120 23.05 10.73 -6.75
C SER A 120 21.86 9.75 -6.58
N GLU A 121 21.25 9.70 -5.40
CA GLU A 121 20.12 8.82 -5.09
C GLU A 121 18.79 9.53 -5.30
N VAL A 122 17.95 8.92 -6.13
CA VAL A 122 16.53 9.23 -6.28
C VAL A 122 15.77 8.46 -5.22
N TYR A 123 14.86 9.12 -4.51
CA TYR A 123 13.98 8.49 -3.53
C TYR A 123 12.52 8.72 -3.90
N LEU A 124 11.69 7.71 -3.64
CA LEU A 124 10.24 7.80 -3.71
C LEU A 124 9.68 7.27 -2.40
N ARG A 125 9.03 8.13 -1.63
CA ARG A 125 8.27 7.71 -0.45
C ARG A 125 6.83 8.12 -0.66
N MET A 126 5.94 7.15 -0.53
CA MET A 126 4.51 7.36 -0.67
C MET A 126 3.77 6.72 0.48
N GLU A 127 2.81 7.45 1.02
CA GLU A 127 1.83 6.94 1.97
C GLU A 127 0.48 6.93 1.26
N VAL A 128 -0.16 5.75 1.28
CA VAL A 128 -1.37 5.49 0.53
C VAL A 128 -2.42 4.94 1.48
N GLU A 129 -3.58 5.57 1.51
CA GLU A 129 -4.75 5.09 2.23
C GLU A 129 -5.66 4.29 1.31
N THR A 130 -6.26 3.22 1.81
CA THR A 130 -7.29 2.50 1.03
C THR A 130 -8.64 3.18 1.16
N GLU A 131 -9.33 3.44 0.05
CA GLU A 131 -10.69 3.99 0.05
C GLU A 131 -11.71 2.89 0.38
N GLY A 132 -12.04 2.74 1.67
CA GLY A 132 -13.13 1.91 2.15
C GLY A 132 -12.94 0.38 2.04
N TYR A 133 -13.77 -0.32 2.82
CA TYR A 133 -14.02 -1.77 2.93
C TYR A 133 -12.99 -2.68 2.25
N GLY A 134 -11.91 -3.00 2.96
CA GLY A 134 -10.94 -4.01 2.54
C GLY A 134 -11.18 -5.41 3.13
N PHE A 135 -12.06 -5.54 4.13
CA PHE A 135 -12.01 -6.66 5.05
C PHE A 135 -13.41 -7.21 5.36
N PRO A 136 -13.91 -8.18 4.56
CA PRO A 136 -15.20 -8.83 4.82
C PRO A 136 -15.32 -9.44 6.22
N PHE A 137 -14.24 -9.89 6.88
CA PHE A 137 -14.31 -10.36 8.25
C PHE A 137 -14.62 -9.23 9.24
N ILE A 138 -13.96 -8.08 9.09
CA ILE A 138 -14.14 -6.91 9.98
C ILE A 138 -15.57 -6.36 9.83
N ALA A 139 -16.12 -6.37 8.61
CA ALA A 139 -17.52 -6.04 8.37
C ALA A 139 -18.49 -7.04 9.04
N LEU A 140 -18.16 -8.34 9.05
CA LEU A 140 -18.99 -9.39 9.66
C LEU A 140 -19.06 -9.30 11.19
N ILE A 141 -17.98 -8.88 11.85
CA ILE A 141 -17.93 -8.70 13.32
C ILE A 141 -18.55 -7.37 13.80
N GLY A 142 -19.05 -6.54 12.89
CA GLY A 142 -19.73 -5.29 13.21
C GLY A 142 -18.80 -4.19 13.74
N TYR A 143 -17.49 -4.30 13.50
CA TYR A 143 -16.54 -3.25 13.85
C TYR A 143 -16.66 -2.10 12.85
N ASP A 144 -16.62 -0.85 13.34
CA ASP A 144 -16.67 0.34 12.50
C ASP A 144 -15.40 0.39 11.63
N ASN A 145 -15.58 0.26 10.31
CA ASN A 145 -14.50 0.21 9.33
C ASN A 145 -14.10 1.61 8.86
N SER A 146 -14.20 2.61 9.74
CA SER A 146 -13.81 4.00 9.46
C SER A 146 -12.30 4.22 9.51
N GLU A 147 -11.55 3.30 10.14
CA GLU A 147 -10.09 3.31 10.11
C GLU A 147 -9.58 2.81 8.76
N LYS A 148 -9.01 3.75 7.98
CA LYS A 148 -8.38 3.47 6.70
C LYS A 148 -7.03 2.79 6.91
N LEU A 149 -6.73 1.78 6.11
CA LEU A 149 -5.41 1.16 6.10
C LEU A 149 -4.41 2.11 5.43
N THR A 150 -3.43 2.60 6.19
CA THR A 150 -2.28 3.36 5.68
C THR A 150 -1.16 2.40 5.27
N ILE A 151 -0.82 2.40 3.99
CA ILE A 151 0.30 1.64 3.42
C ILE A 151 1.43 2.64 3.15
N GLN A 152 2.51 2.52 3.93
CA GLN A 152 3.74 3.28 3.67
C GLN A 152 4.67 2.45 2.78
N SER A 153 5.03 3.02 1.63
CA SER A 153 5.98 2.40 0.71
C SER A 153 7.11 3.37 0.39
N SER A 154 8.34 2.98 0.74
CA SER A 154 9.55 3.70 0.39
C SER A 154 10.39 2.92 -0.61
N GLY A 155 11.07 3.62 -1.49
CA GLY A 155 12.06 3.07 -2.41
C GLY A 155 13.19 4.07 -2.66
N ARG A 156 14.39 3.55 -2.94
CA ARG A 156 15.57 4.34 -3.30
C ARG A 156 16.22 3.70 -4.52
N ALA A 157 16.65 4.51 -5.47
CA ALA A 157 17.39 4.08 -6.65
C ALA A 157 18.50 5.07 -6.97
N LEU A 158 19.60 4.59 -7.55
CA LEU A 158 20.67 5.46 -8.05
C LEU A 158 20.26 6.05 -9.39
N SER A 159 20.30 7.38 -9.53
CA SER A 159 20.05 8.05 -10.80
C SER A 159 21.00 7.54 -11.88
N GLU A 160 20.49 7.24 -13.07
CA GLU A 160 21.31 6.85 -14.23
C GLU A 160 21.65 8.02 -15.15
N LYS A 161 21.01 9.17 -14.93
CA LYS A 161 21.20 10.37 -15.73
C LYS A 161 22.53 11.02 -15.37
N VAL A 162 23.44 11.14 -16.33
CA VAL A 162 24.78 11.75 -16.19
C VAL A 162 24.76 13.18 -16.72
#